data_AF-A0A6A3U875-F1
#
_entry.id   AF-A0A6A3U875-F1
#
_cell.length_a   1.000
_cell.length_b   1.000
_cell.length_c   1.000
_cell.angle_alpha   90.00
_cell.angle_beta   90.00
_cell.angle_gamma   90.00
#
_symmetry.space_group_name_H-M   'P 1'
#
loop_
_entity.id
_entity.type
_entity.pdbx_description
1 polymer ?
#
loop_
_entity_poly.entity_id
_entity_poly.type
_entity_poly.pdbx_seq_one_letter_code
_entity_poly.pdbx_strand_id
1 'polypeptide(L)'
;MVHRYHELIKFLVVDDDDIVELLPSPACNRHLKTLYAELKGIESVSKALQAKDITLLDVRVWFDGLIAARPNFADYIGKYRSADLLY
;
A
#
# COMPACT_ATOMS: atom_id res chain seq x y z
N MET A 1 3.31 8.85 -7.42
CA MET A 1 2.63 10.16 -7.34
C MET A 1 2.33 10.61 -5.92
N VAL A 2 1.78 9.76 -5.04
CA VAL A 2 1.47 10.14 -3.64
C VAL A 2 2.72 10.52 -2.82
N HIS A 3 3.85 9.82 -3.00
CA HIS A 3 5.12 10.20 -2.37
C HIS A 3 5.53 11.64 -2.70
N ARG A 4 5.51 11.98 -3.99
CA ARG A 4 5.90 13.31 -4.49
C ARG A 4 4.98 14.39 -3.93
N TYR A 5 3.68 14.13 -3.88
CA TYR A 5 2.72 15.03 -3.22
C TYR A 5 3.08 15.27 -1.74
N HIS A 6 3.42 14.20 -1.02
CA HIS A 6 3.75 14.26 0.40
C HIS A 6 5.05 15.03 0.71
N GLU A 7 5.99 15.06 -0.24
CA GLU A 7 7.20 15.89 -0.16
C GLU A 7 6.90 17.34 -0.55
N LEU A 8 6.12 17.56 -1.61
CA LEU A 8 5.75 18.90 -2.08
C LEU A 8 4.93 19.68 -1.05
N ILE A 9 3.99 19.02 -0.36
CA ILE A 9 3.10 19.73 0.57
C ILE A 9 3.82 20.34 1.77
N LYS A 10 5.03 19.88 2.10
CA LYS A 10 5.87 20.51 3.14
C LYS A 10 6.32 21.92 2.75
N PHE A 11 6.33 22.22 1.45
CA PHE A 11 6.73 23.50 0.87
C PHE A 11 5.54 24.37 0.44
N LEU A 12 4.32 23.81 0.44
CA LEU A 12 3.12 24.45 -0.07
C LEU A 12 2.32 25.22 1.00
N VAL A 13 2.85 25.48 2.20
CA VAL A 13 2.10 26.18 3.26
C VAL A 13 3.01 27.13 4.05
N VAL A 14 2.72 28.45 4.02
CA VAL A 14 2.34 29.25 5.21
C VAL A 14 1.36 30.41 4.88
N ASP A 15 1.51 31.22 3.81
CA ASP A 15 0.69 32.46 3.62
C ASP A 15 0.21 32.73 2.17
N ASP A 16 0.23 31.73 1.29
CA ASP A 16 -0.14 31.92 -0.11
C ASP A 16 -1.65 31.60 -0.30
N ASP A 17 -2.49 32.62 -0.10
CA ASP A 17 -3.95 32.55 -0.24
C ASP A 17 -4.37 32.09 -1.65
N ASP A 18 -3.55 32.34 -2.67
CA ASP A 18 -3.85 31.99 -4.07
C ASP A 18 -3.87 30.47 -4.31
N ILE A 19 -3.17 29.69 -3.46
CA ILE A 19 -3.08 28.23 -3.61
C ILE A 19 -3.85 27.46 -2.54
N VAL A 20 -4.33 28.13 -1.49
CA VAL A 20 -4.98 27.47 -0.34
C VAL A 20 -6.27 26.74 -0.75
N GLU A 21 -7.02 27.30 -1.70
CA GLU A 21 -8.25 26.72 -2.24
C GLU A 21 -8.00 25.48 -3.13
N LEU A 22 -6.77 25.34 -3.66
CA LEU A 22 -6.36 24.22 -4.50
C LEU A 22 -5.85 23.02 -3.67
N LEU A 23 -5.54 23.23 -2.39
CA LEU A 23 -5.02 22.18 -1.52
C LEU A 23 -6.13 21.22 -1.07
N PRO A 24 -5.87 19.90 -1.05
CA PRO A 24 -6.79 18.94 -0.47
C PRO A 24 -7.07 19.26 1.00
N SER A 25 -8.31 19.02 1.41
CA SER A 25 -8.71 19.24 2.81
C SER A 25 -7.78 18.50 3.78
N PRO A 26 -7.62 18.99 5.03
CA PRO A 26 -6.80 18.31 6.03
C PRO A 26 -7.20 16.83 6.25
N ALA A 27 -8.49 16.51 6.10
CA ALA A 27 -9.00 15.14 6.17
C ALA A 27 -8.52 14.28 4.98
N CYS A 28 -8.61 14.81 3.76
CA CYS A 28 -8.09 14.15 2.56
C CYS A 28 -6.58 13.92 2.68
N ASN A 29 -5.85 14.91 3.18
CA ASN A 29 -4.42 14.81 3.45
C ASN A 29 -4.07 13.67 4.41
N ARG A 30 -4.78 13.55 5.55
CA ARG A 30 -4.58 12.43 6.48
C ARG A 30 -4.85 11.08 5.82
N HIS A 31 -5.92 10.98 5.03
CA HIS A 31 -6.25 9.76 4.29
C HIS A 31 -5.15 9.38 3.29
N LEU A 32 -4.61 10.35 2.53
CA LEU A 32 -3.50 10.13 1.60
C LEU A 32 -2.22 9.63 2.31
N LYS A 33 -1.93 10.10 3.54
CA LYS A 33 -0.79 9.57 4.32
C LYS A 33 -0.96 8.10 4.65
N THR A 34 -2.17 7.74 5.13
CA THR A 34 -2.50 6.36 5.47
C THR A 34 -2.37 5.49 4.23
N LEU A 35 -3.02 5.88 3.12
CA LEU A 35 -2.96 5.16 1.85
C LEU A 35 -1.52 4.95 1.35
N TYR A 36 -0.68 5.99 1.49
CA TYR A 36 0.72 5.89 1.09
C TYR A 36 1.52 4.86 1.89
N ALA A 37 1.29 4.77 3.20
CA ALA A 37 1.93 3.77 4.05
C ALA A 37 1.52 2.35 3.66
N GLU A 38 0.26 2.12 3.27
CA GLU A 38 -0.21 0.80 2.81
C GLU A 38 0.45 0.43 1.48
N LEU A 39 0.50 1.37 0.53
CA LEU A 39 1.11 1.16 -0.78
C LEU A 39 2.59 0.78 -0.64
N LYS A 40 3.32 1.34 0.33
CA LYS A 40 4.71 0.95 0.61
C LYS A 40 4.85 -0.51 1.02
N GLY A 41 3.94 -1.03 1.85
CA GLY A 41 3.95 -2.44 2.24
C GLY A 41 3.74 -3.37 1.05
N ILE A 42 2.76 -3.05 0.21
CA ILE A 42 2.44 -3.80 -1.02
C ILE A 42 3.62 -3.75 -2.01
N GLU A 43 4.21 -2.56 -2.20
CA GLU A 43 5.38 -2.37 -3.06
C GLU A 43 6.57 -3.20 -2.59
N SER A 44 6.82 -3.21 -1.27
CA SER A 44 7.91 -3.99 -0.67
C SER A 44 7.76 -5.49 -0.94
N VAL A 45 6.57 -6.04 -0.69
CA VAL A 45 6.27 -7.46 -0.96
C VAL A 45 6.39 -7.74 -2.47
N SER A 46 5.84 -6.86 -3.31
CA SER A 46 5.90 -7.01 -4.78
C SER A 46 7.33 -7.04 -5.31
N LYS A 47 8.23 -6.21 -4.76
CA LYS A 47 9.66 -6.21 -5.08
C LYS A 47 10.36 -7.47 -4.59
N ALA A 48 10.05 -7.92 -3.37
CA ALA A 48 10.62 -9.13 -2.80
C ALA A 48 10.27 -10.37 -3.65
N LEU A 49 9.03 -10.44 -4.16
CA LEU A 49 8.56 -11.51 -5.05
C LEU A 49 9.24 -11.55 -6.42
N GLN A 50 9.89 -10.47 -6.84
CA GLN A 50 10.63 -10.41 -8.11
C GLN A 50 12.10 -10.81 -7.95
N ALA A 51 12.56 -11.13 -6.74
CA ALA A 51 13.92 -11.62 -6.53
C ALA A 51 14.10 -13.00 -7.16
N LYS A 52 15.34 -13.29 -7.60
CA LYS A 52 15.67 -14.58 -8.24
C LYS A 52 15.65 -15.76 -7.28
N ASP A 53 15.97 -15.52 -6.01
CA ASP A 53 16.22 -16.55 -5.02
C ASP A 53 15.14 -16.54 -3.93
N ILE A 54 13.87 -16.70 -4.32
CA ILE A 54 12.76 -16.79 -3.36
C ILE A 54 12.28 -18.23 -3.24
N THR A 55 11.99 -18.64 -2.01
CA THR A 55 11.33 -19.92 -1.77
C THR A 55 9.81 -19.73 -1.68
N LEU A 56 9.05 -20.81 -1.90
CA LEU A 56 7.61 -20.79 -1.67
C LEU A 56 7.24 -20.49 -0.21
N LEU A 57 8.14 -20.78 0.73
CA LEU A 57 7.95 -20.43 2.13
C LEU A 57 8.03 -18.91 2.34
N ASP A 58 8.99 -18.24 1.70
CA ASP A 58 9.13 -16.78 1.76
C ASP A 58 7.88 -16.09 1.18
N VAL A 59 7.39 -16.58 0.04
CA VAL A 59 6.15 -16.10 -0.60
C VAL A 59 4.97 -16.21 0.36
N ARG A 60 4.81 -17.37 1.02
CA ARG A 60 3.73 -17.59 1.99
C ARG A 60 3.82 -16.64 3.17
N VAL A 61 5.01 -16.48 3.77
CA VAL A 61 5.23 -15.58 4.92
C VAL A 61 4.88 -14.14 4.55
N TRP A 62 5.29 -13.67 3.37
CA TRP A 62 4.99 -12.30 2.94
C TRP A 62 3.51 -12.09 2.64
N PHE A 63 2.84 -13.06 2.03
CA PHE A 63 1.40 -13.01 1.79
C PHE A 63 0.58 -13.07 3.08
N ASP A 64 0.93 -13.95 4.02
CA ASP A 64 0.28 -14.02 5.33
C ASP A 64 0.46 -12.70 6.09
N GLY A 65 1.66 -12.11 6.04
CA GLY A 65 1.93 -10.79 6.60
C GLY A 65 1.12 -9.66 5.96
N LEU A 66 0.94 -9.70 4.63
CA LEU A 66 0.14 -8.72 3.89
C LEU A 66 -1.36 -8.84 4.23
N ILE A 67 -1.87 -10.07 4.34
CA ILE A 67 -3.26 -10.36 4.75
C ILE A 67 -3.49 -9.94 6.20
N ALA A 68 -2.55 -10.20 7.10
CA ALA A 68 -2.65 -9.76 8.50
C ALA A 68 -2.71 -8.23 8.62
N ALA A 69 -1.94 -7.50 7.80
CA ALA A 69 -1.98 -6.05 7.74
C ALA A 69 -3.24 -5.49 7.05
N ARG A 70 -3.81 -6.24 6.10
CA ARG A 70 -4.94 -5.84 5.25
C ARG A 70 -5.79 -7.07 4.89
N PRO A 71 -6.80 -7.40 5.72
CA PRO A 71 -7.59 -8.64 5.59
C PRO A 71 -8.32 -8.78 4.25
N ASN A 72 -8.65 -7.66 3.60
CA ASN A 72 -9.25 -7.62 2.26
C ASN A 72 -8.37 -8.26 1.17
N PHE A 73 -7.05 -8.42 1.38
CA PHE A 73 -6.20 -9.16 0.45
C PHE A 73 -6.46 -10.66 0.44
N ALA A 74 -7.09 -11.22 1.46
CA ALA A 74 -7.45 -12.65 1.48
C ALA A 74 -8.33 -13.02 0.28
N ASP A 75 -9.18 -12.11 -0.17
CA ASP A 75 -10.06 -12.31 -1.34
C ASP A 75 -9.31 -12.41 -2.67
N TYR A 76 -8.04 -11.99 -2.72
CA TYR A 76 -7.23 -11.95 -3.93
C TYR A 76 -6.08 -12.96 -3.88
N ILE A 77 -5.50 -13.18 -2.69
CA ILE A 77 -4.29 -14.00 -2.50
C ILE A 77 -4.62 -15.36 -1.88
N GLY A 78 -5.65 -15.44 -1.03
CA GLY A 78 -6.02 -16.64 -0.27
C GLY A 78 -7.08 -17.53 -0.93
N LYS A 79 -7.42 -17.28 -2.20
CA LYS A 79 -8.58 -17.90 -2.88
C LYS A 79 -8.41 -19.36 -3.32
N TYR A 80 -7.47 -20.11 -2.74
CA TYR A 80 -7.47 -21.57 -2.87
C TYR A 80 -8.25 -22.17 -1.70
N ARG A 81 -9.56 -22.30 -1.90
CA ARG A 81 -10.42 -23.07 -1.00
C ARG A 81 -9.98 -24.54 -1.15
N SER A 82 -9.67 -25.21 -0.05
CA SER A 82 -9.25 -26.62 0.02
C SER A 82 -10.23 -27.62 -0.63
N ALA A 83 -11.39 -27.16 -1.11
CA ALA A 83 -12.33 -27.93 -1.91
C ALA A 83 -11.92 -28.09 -3.39
N ASP A 84 -11.05 -27.23 -3.93
CA ASP A 84 -10.67 -27.23 -5.35
C ASP A 84 -9.43 -28.11 -5.65
N LEU A 85 -8.89 -28.82 -4.64
CA LEU A 85 -7.75 -29.74 -4.76
C LEU A 85 -8.15 -31.23 -4.71
N LEU A 86 -9.44 -31.54 -4.90
CA LEU A 86 -9.96 -32.91 -4.97
C LEU A 86 -10.24 -33.37 -6.41
N TYR A 87 -9.25 -33.21 -7.29
CA TYR A 87 -9.16 -33.93 -8.56
C TYR A 87 -7.73 -34.44 -8.78
#